data_AF-A0A5J4R6W5-F1
#
_entry.id   AF-A0A5J4R6W5-F1
#
_cell.length_a   1.000
_cell.length_b   1.000
_cell.length_c   1.000
_cell.angle_alpha   90.00
_cell.angle_beta   90.00
_cell.angle_gamma   90.00
#
_symmetry.space_group_name_H-M   'P 1'
#
loop_
_entity.id
_entity.type
_entity.pdbx_description
1 polymer ?
#
loop_
_entity_poly.entity_id
_entity_poly.type
_entity_poly.pdbx_seq_one_letter_code
_entity_poly.pdbx_strand_id
1 'polypeptide(L)'
;KVNFYTSTSFEGCDIYDENGKVYIISDRKKSHTLLDISTLIIQICGRIRDSKYKTKIGHIFTETRYNKFLSYTEFKESTQKQLSETKDWLNAVNQMDDNNRKKTINLIEHNNKSGLNEMYIHNENDRLEIDENLINLDIVNFKITKCLYQHRVLLQHEYLRNGFNLTDEKLAIYTDKLAENPKSKISFKDLFDEYAMLREERGNQFIFGNEDDRIALIEQEKPLVKEAFYKLGIKKVREMNYHVGNIKRALINMQTDISTDAKIVKCLKDYGITDGLIKPTKDFKTILQNIYTSLELKNPYGKIKTAKASDLENWFEIKKSTPKIKGKTTDCITIVRSKMMYC
;
A
#
# COMPACT_ATOMS: atom_id res chain seq x y z
N LYS A 1 2.35 -25.90 13.83
CA LYS A 1 1.74 -26.45 12.58
C LYS A 1 0.64 -25.49 12.15
N VAL A 2 0.56 -25.14 10.86
CA VAL A 2 -0.48 -24.24 10.32
C VAL A 2 -1.29 -25.04 9.31
N ASN A 3 -2.62 -25.02 9.45
CA ASN A 3 -3.54 -25.68 8.54
C ASN A 3 -4.33 -24.62 7.79
N PHE A 4 -4.46 -24.76 6.48
CA PHE A 4 -5.24 -23.86 5.63
C PHE A 4 -6.58 -24.52 5.31
N TYR A 5 -7.67 -23.82 5.65
CA TYR A 5 -9.03 -24.23 5.34
C TYR A 5 -9.63 -23.26 4.34
N THR A 6 -10.36 -23.79 3.36
CA THR A 6 -11.07 -23.03 2.33
C THR A 6 -12.58 -23.18 2.50
N SER A 7 -13.37 -22.54 1.63
CA SER A 7 -14.84 -22.45 1.75
C SER A 7 -15.55 -23.79 1.96
N THR A 8 -15.03 -24.88 1.38
CA THR A 8 -15.57 -26.23 1.56
C THR A 8 -15.59 -26.71 3.02
N SER A 9 -14.69 -26.19 3.86
CA SER A 9 -14.59 -26.57 5.26
C SER A 9 -15.58 -25.82 6.16
N PHE A 10 -16.15 -24.70 5.69
CA PHE A 10 -16.98 -23.82 6.52
C PHE A 10 -18.38 -24.38 6.76
N GLU A 11 -18.83 -25.31 5.92
CA GLU A 11 -20.19 -25.83 5.95
C GLU A 11 -20.30 -27.22 6.59
N GLY A 12 -19.20 -28.00 6.66
CA GLY A 12 -19.28 -29.42 7.05
C GLY A 12 -18.15 -30.01 7.89
N CYS A 13 -17.12 -29.24 8.26
CA CYS A 13 -15.98 -29.80 9.02
C CYS A 13 -16.07 -29.45 10.51
N ASP A 14 -15.83 -30.42 11.38
CA ASP A 14 -15.55 -30.16 12.80
C ASP A 14 -14.04 -30.25 13.03
N ILE A 15 -13.47 -29.18 13.59
CA ILE A 15 -12.03 -29.06 13.88
C ILE A 15 -11.84 -29.14 15.39
N TYR A 16 -11.02 -30.11 15.81
CA TYR A 16 -10.65 -30.32 17.21
C TYR A 16 -9.17 -29.99 17.41
N ASP A 17 -8.92 -28.89 18.11
CA ASP A 17 -7.60 -28.41 18.52
C ASP A 17 -7.76 -27.47 19.72
N GLU A 18 -7.49 -28.00 20.91
CA GLU A 18 -7.57 -27.27 22.19
C GLU A 18 -6.76 -25.95 22.19
N ASN A 19 -5.65 -25.91 21.43
CA ASN A 19 -4.78 -24.75 21.30
C ASN A 19 -4.96 -23.99 19.98
N GLY A 20 -5.89 -24.41 19.13
CA GLY A 20 -6.11 -23.85 17.82
C GLY A 20 -6.61 -22.41 17.89
N LYS A 21 -6.09 -21.57 17.00
CA LYS A 21 -6.50 -20.16 16.87
C LYS A 21 -7.06 -19.93 15.47
N VAL A 22 -8.11 -19.12 15.38
CA VAL A 22 -8.76 -18.81 14.10
C VAL A 22 -8.21 -17.50 13.54
N TYR A 23 -7.71 -17.57 12.32
CA TYR A 23 -7.30 -16.41 11.53
C TYR A 23 -8.03 -16.42 10.21
N ILE A 24 -8.70 -15.31 9.90
CA ILE A 24 -9.41 -15.08 8.65
C ILE A 24 -8.55 -14.15 7.79
N ILE A 25 -8.39 -14.48 6.51
CA ILE A 25 -7.56 -13.73 5.57
C ILE A 25 -8.45 -13.28 4.41
N SER A 26 -8.56 -11.96 4.21
CA SER A 26 -9.40 -11.36 3.17
C SER A 26 -8.62 -10.34 2.35
N ASP A 27 -8.47 -10.57 1.05
CA ASP A 27 -7.82 -9.65 0.12
C ASP A 27 -8.86 -9.00 -0.79
N ARG A 28 -9.01 -7.67 -0.72
CA ARG A 28 -9.92 -6.89 -1.58
C ARG A 28 -9.73 -7.18 -3.08
N LYS A 29 -8.50 -7.49 -3.52
CA LYS A 29 -8.23 -7.81 -4.94
C LYS A 29 -8.74 -9.18 -5.35
N LYS A 30 -9.08 -10.04 -4.40
CA LYS A 30 -9.53 -11.42 -4.60
C LYS A 30 -10.92 -11.57 -4.01
N SER A 31 -11.95 -11.30 -4.82
CA SER A 31 -13.35 -11.32 -4.40
C SER A 31 -13.76 -12.61 -3.66
N HIS A 32 -13.23 -13.76 -4.08
CA HIS A 32 -13.48 -15.07 -3.45
C HIS A 32 -12.92 -15.22 -2.01
N THR A 33 -12.15 -14.25 -1.52
CA THR A 33 -11.62 -14.24 -0.14
C THR A 33 -12.40 -13.30 0.78
N LEU A 34 -13.36 -12.55 0.24
CA LEU A 34 -14.15 -11.60 0.98
C LEU A 34 -15.36 -12.30 1.58
N LEU A 35 -15.51 -12.19 2.90
CA LEU A 35 -16.53 -12.92 3.65
C LEU A 35 -17.55 -11.97 4.24
N ASP A 36 -18.80 -12.41 4.28
CA ASP A 36 -19.83 -11.77 5.06
C ASP A 36 -19.59 -11.98 6.56
N ILE A 37 -19.56 -10.88 7.32
CA ILE A 37 -19.34 -10.92 8.77
C ILE A 37 -20.55 -11.54 9.48
N SER A 38 -21.76 -11.24 9.02
CA SER A 38 -22.99 -11.64 9.71
C SER A 38 -23.28 -13.14 9.67
N THR A 39 -22.67 -13.86 8.73
CA THR A 39 -22.94 -15.29 8.50
C THR A 39 -21.66 -16.11 8.47
N LEU A 40 -20.82 -15.95 7.45
CA LEU A 40 -19.67 -16.80 7.17
C LEU A 40 -18.62 -16.76 8.30
N ILE A 41 -18.36 -15.60 8.89
CA ILE A 41 -17.39 -15.50 9.98
C ILE A 41 -17.88 -16.24 11.23
N ILE A 42 -19.16 -16.10 11.58
CA ILE A 42 -19.77 -16.83 12.70
C ILE A 42 -19.69 -18.33 12.45
N GLN A 43 -20.00 -18.76 11.22
CA GLN A 43 -19.92 -20.17 10.82
C GLN A 43 -18.49 -20.71 10.97
N ILE A 44 -17.48 -19.98 10.48
CA ILE A 44 -16.06 -20.35 10.63
C ILE A 44 -15.69 -20.52 12.11
N CYS A 45 -16.10 -19.59 12.96
CA CYS A 45 -15.82 -19.65 14.39
C CYS A 45 -16.50 -20.86 15.06
N GLY A 46 -17.68 -21.26 14.56
CA GLY A 46 -18.39 -22.45 15.03
C GLY A 46 -17.72 -23.78 14.68
N ARG A 47 -16.75 -23.80 13.75
CA ARG A 47 -16.07 -25.04 13.31
C ARG A 47 -15.00 -25.52 14.27
N ILE A 48 -14.39 -24.64 15.06
CA ILE A 48 -13.43 -25.02 16.10
C ILE A 48 -14.16 -25.27 17.43
N ARG A 49 -14.23 -26.52 17.87
CA ARG A 49 -15.18 -26.94 18.93
C ARG A 49 -14.61 -26.80 20.35
N ASP A 50 -13.38 -27.24 20.53
CA ASP A 50 -12.74 -27.47 21.84
C ASP A 50 -11.62 -26.46 22.16
N SER A 51 -11.35 -25.51 21.27
CA SER A 51 -10.31 -24.51 21.49
C SER A 51 -10.60 -23.59 22.68
N LYS A 52 -9.58 -23.40 23.53
CA LYS A 52 -9.59 -22.38 24.60
C LYS A 52 -9.58 -20.94 24.07
N TYR A 53 -9.30 -20.76 22.78
CA TYR A 53 -9.29 -19.46 22.09
C TYR A 53 -10.55 -19.23 21.23
N LYS A 54 -11.59 -20.07 21.32
CA LYS A 54 -12.81 -19.99 20.48
C LYS A 54 -13.56 -18.64 20.48
N THR A 55 -13.31 -17.79 21.46
CA THR A 55 -13.87 -16.44 21.57
C THR A 55 -12.98 -15.34 20.97
N LYS A 56 -11.81 -15.71 20.43
CA LYS A 56 -10.83 -14.78 19.85
C LYS A 56 -10.55 -15.16 18.40
N ILE A 57 -10.66 -14.16 17.53
CA ILE A 57 -10.53 -14.34 16.09
C ILE A 57 -9.59 -13.24 15.60
N GLY A 58 -8.59 -13.61 14.80
CA GLY A 58 -7.79 -12.63 14.06
C GLY A 58 -8.36 -12.44 12.67
N HIS A 59 -8.60 -11.19 12.24
CA HIS A 59 -8.94 -10.89 10.85
C HIS A 59 -7.85 -10.05 10.21
N ILE A 60 -7.20 -10.62 9.21
CA ILE A 60 -6.16 -9.97 8.41
C ILE A 60 -6.81 -9.57 7.08
N PHE A 61 -6.77 -8.29 6.76
CA PHE A 61 -7.40 -7.78 5.54
C PHE A 61 -6.59 -6.66 4.88
N THR A 62 -6.80 -6.46 3.58
CA THR A 62 -6.18 -5.37 2.82
C THR A 62 -7.13 -4.16 2.69
N GLU A 63 -6.61 -2.96 2.94
CA GLU A 63 -7.34 -1.69 2.73
C GLU A 63 -6.78 -0.88 1.55
N THR A 64 -7.59 0.00 0.96
CA THR A 64 -7.14 1.00 -0.03
C THR A 64 -7.21 2.41 0.54
N ARG A 65 -6.17 3.23 0.32
CA ARG A 65 -6.09 4.62 0.85
C ARG A 65 -7.03 5.63 0.18
N TYR A 66 -7.58 5.33 -0.99
CA TYR A 66 -8.50 6.23 -1.72
C TYR A 66 -9.46 5.43 -2.61
N ASN A 67 -10.78 5.56 -2.41
CA ASN A 67 -11.70 6.24 -3.34
C ASN A 67 -13.15 6.17 -2.82
N LYS A 68 -13.83 7.32 -2.82
CA LYS A 68 -15.31 7.44 -2.80
C LYS A 68 -15.84 6.91 -4.13
N PHE A 69 -16.93 6.14 -4.15
CA PHE A 69 -18.04 6.19 -5.13
C PHE A 69 -19.03 5.03 -4.87
N LEU A 70 -20.33 5.35 -5.03
CA LEU A 70 -21.57 4.59 -4.80
C LEU A 70 -21.70 3.93 -3.41
N SER A 71 -22.59 4.47 -2.58
CA SER A 71 -22.94 3.90 -1.28
C SER A 71 -23.78 2.62 -1.43
N TYR A 72 -23.70 1.73 -0.43
CA TYR A 72 -24.54 0.54 -0.37
C TYR A 72 -26.03 0.88 -0.46
N THR A 73 -26.45 2.00 0.16
CA THR A 73 -27.82 2.51 0.13
C THR A 73 -28.24 2.91 -1.28
N GLU A 74 -27.44 3.70 -1.99
CA GLU A 74 -27.73 4.10 -3.37
C GLU A 74 -27.82 2.90 -4.33
N PHE A 75 -26.91 1.92 -4.19
CA PHE A 75 -26.96 0.70 -4.99
C PHE A 75 -28.21 -0.13 -4.68
N LYS A 76 -28.49 -0.37 -3.38
CA LYS A 76 -29.65 -1.15 -2.95
C LYS A 76 -30.97 -0.53 -3.40
N GLU A 77 -31.14 0.78 -3.23
CA GLU A 77 -32.34 1.51 -3.65
C GLU A 77 -32.53 1.44 -5.17
N SER A 78 -31.45 1.64 -5.95
CA SER A 78 -31.49 1.52 -7.41
C SER A 78 -31.87 0.11 -7.85
N THR A 79 -31.28 -0.93 -7.26
CA THR A 79 -31.59 -2.33 -7.58
C THR A 79 -33.03 -2.69 -7.19
N GLN A 80 -33.51 -2.23 -6.04
CA GLN A 80 -34.89 -2.47 -5.59
C GLN A 80 -35.92 -1.77 -6.49
N LYS A 81 -35.62 -0.55 -6.94
CA LYS A 81 -36.46 0.18 -7.89
C LYS A 81 -36.55 -0.57 -9.22
N GLN A 82 -35.41 -1.01 -9.76
CA GLN A 82 -35.38 -1.83 -10.98
C GLN A 82 -36.14 -3.14 -10.82
N LEU A 83 -36.05 -3.80 -9.66
CA LEU A 83 -36.81 -5.01 -9.36
C LEU A 83 -38.32 -4.75 -9.42
N SER A 84 -38.80 -3.63 -8.84
CA SER A 84 -40.21 -3.26 -8.91
C SER A 84 -40.67 -3.03 -10.35
N GLU A 85 -39.93 -2.23 -11.12
CA GLU A 85 -40.25 -1.93 -12.52
C GLU A 85 -40.26 -3.21 -13.38
N THR A 86 -39.34 -4.13 -13.10
CA THR A 86 -39.27 -5.43 -13.78
C THR A 86 -40.47 -6.31 -13.42
N LYS A 87 -40.87 -6.37 -12.15
CA LYS A 87 -42.06 -7.12 -11.71
C LYS A 87 -43.34 -6.60 -12.36
N ASP A 88 -43.50 -5.29 -12.44
CA ASP A 88 -44.68 -4.67 -13.07
C ASP A 88 -44.74 -5.00 -14.56
N TRP A 89 -43.60 -4.96 -15.25
CA TRP A 89 -43.51 -5.35 -16.65
C TRP A 89 -43.77 -6.85 -16.86
N LEU A 90 -43.22 -7.74 -16.01
CA LEU A 90 -43.46 -9.18 -16.07
C LEU A 90 -44.94 -9.51 -15.88
N ASN A 91 -45.62 -8.83 -14.95
CA ASN A 91 -47.05 -8.98 -14.75
C ASN A 91 -47.83 -8.59 -16.01
N ALA A 92 -47.44 -7.51 -16.69
CA ALA A 92 -48.07 -7.11 -17.94
C ALA A 92 -47.87 -8.14 -19.08
N VAL A 93 -46.67 -8.73 -19.19
CA VAL A 93 -46.36 -9.78 -20.18
C VAL A 93 -47.14 -11.06 -19.88
N ASN A 94 -47.21 -11.47 -18.62
CA ASN A 94 -47.92 -12.69 -18.19
C ASN A 94 -49.44 -12.57 -18.35
N GLN A 95 -50.00 -11.35 -18.40
CA GLN A 95 -51.42 -11.08 -18.67
C GLN A 95 -51.76 -11.01 -20.17
N MET A 96 -50.78 -11.09 -21.07
CA MET A 96 -51.02 -11.15 -22.52
C MET A 96 -51.69 -12.47 -22.91
N ASP A 97 -52.43 -12.46 -24.03
CA ASP A 97 -52.94 -13.67 -24.65
C ASP A 97 -51.80 -14.60 -25.09
N ASP A 98 -52.07 -15.91 -25.15
CA ASP A 98 -51.03 -16.93 -25.33
C ASP A 98 -50.18 -16.76 -26.60
N ASN A 99 -50.76 -16.28 -27.70
CA ASN A 99 -50.03 -16.07 -28.96
C ASN A 99 -49.11 -14.86 -28.88
N ASN A 100 -49.57 -13.75 -28.30
CA ASN A 100 -48.74 -12.57 -28.12
C ASN A 100 -47.69 -12.76 -27.02
N ARG A 101 -48.02 -13.49 -25.94
CA ARG A 101 -47.07 -13.84 -24.87
C ARG A 101 -45.90 -14.66 -25.42
N LYS A 102 -46.17 -15.71 -26.20
CA LYS A 102 -45.12 -16.54 -26.84
C LYS A 102 -44.23 -15.74 -27.79
N LYS A 103 -44.80 -14.84 -28.58
CA LYS A 103 -44.03 -13.96 -29.47
C LYS A 103 -43.12 -13.01 -28.67
N THR A 104 -43.64 -12.42 -27.60
CA THR A 104 -42.89 -11.52 -26.72
C THR A 104 -41.75 -12.26 -26.01
N ILE A 105 -42.00 -13.45 -25.44
CA ILE A 105 -40.99 -14.31 -24.82
C ILE A 105 -39.89 -14.67 -25.82
N ASN A 106 -40.25 -15.13 -27.02
CA ASN A 106 -39.28 -15.48 -28.07
C ASN A 106 -38.42 -14.28 -28.52
N LEU A 107 -39.00 -13.08 -28.57
CA LEU A 107 -38.27 -11.84 -28.91
C LEU A 107 -37.27 -11.46 -27.82
N ILE A 108 -37.57 -11.73 -26.55
CA ILE A 108 -36.66 -11.51 -25.42
C ILE A 108 -35.50 -12.51 -25.48
N GLU A 109 -35.81 -13.80 -25.66
CA GLU A 109 -34.79 -14.86 -25.77
C GLU A 109 -33.86 -14.67 -26.99
N HIS A 110 -34.36 -14.11 -28.10
CA HIS A 110 -33.58 -13.91 -29.35
C HIS A 110 -32.77 -12.60 -29.42
N ASN A 111 -33.23 -11.48 -28.86
CA ASN A 111 -32.62 -10.15 -29.11
C ASN A 111 -31.41 -9.78 -28.23
N ASN A 112 -30.86 -10.72 -27.47
CA ASN A 112 -29.57 -10.59 -26.80
C ASN A 112 -29.45 -9.35 -25.87
N LYS A 113 -30.01 -9.47 -24.64
CA LYS A 113 -29.39 -8.97 -23.39
C LYS A 113 -29.01 -7.47 -23.33
N SER A 114 -29.83 -6.57 -23.87
CA SER A 114 -29.43 -5.16 -24.07
C SER A 114 -30.27 -4.10 -23.35
N GLY A 115 -30.93 -4.41 -22.22
CA GLY A 115 -31.49 -3.32 -21.41
C GLY A 115 -32.40 -3.67 -20.25
N LEU A 116 -33.01 -4.87 -20.22
CA LEU A 116 -33.72 -5.39 -19.06
C LEU A 116 -32.80 -6.40 -18.36
N ASN A 117 -32.90 -6.48 -17.02
CA ASN A 117 -32.10 -7.38 -16.17
C ASN A 117 -32.50 -8.87 -16.38
N GLU A 118 -32.44 -9.35 -17.63
CA GLU A 118 -32.78 -10.70 -18.07
C GLU A 118 -31.92 -11.78 -17.38
N MET A 119 -30.81 -11.38 -16.76
CA MET A 119 -29.97 -12.28 -15.94
C MET A 119 -30.73 -12.87 -14.75
N TYR A 120 -31.79 -12.20 -14.29
CA TYR A 120 -32.62 -12.61 -13.17
C TYR A 120 -33.98 -13.16 -13.60
N ILE A 121 -34.27 -13.24 -14.90
CA ILE A 121 -35.58 -13.65 -15.42
C ILE A 121 -35.44 -15.01 -16.08
N HIS A 122 -36.33 -15.94 -15.76
CA HIS A 122 -36.39 -17.25 -16.40
C HIS A 122 -37.81 -17.58 -16.84
N ASN A 123 -37.90 -18.48 -17.82
CA ASN A 123 -39.17 -18.93 -18.41
C ASN A 123 -39.52 -20.30 -17.84
N GLU A 124 -40.64 -20.39 -17.13
CA GLU A 124 -41.28 -21.65 -16.76
C GLU A 124 -42.64 -21.75 -17.43
N ASN A 125 -42.80 -22.71 -18.36
CA ASN A 125 -44.08 -23.04 -18.99
C ASN A 125 -44.83 -21.83 -19.60
N ASP A 126 -44.14 -21.03 -20.43
CA ASP A 126 -44.68 -19.81 -21.05
C ASP A 126 -45.08 -18.71 -20.05
N ARG A 127 -44.48 -18.73 -18.85
CA ARG A 127 -44.56 -17.66 -17.85
C ARG A 127 -43.17 -17.20 -17.47
N LEU A 128 -43.00 -15.88 -17.42
CA LEU A 128 -41.74 -15.29 -17.00
C LEU A 128 -41.77 -15.03 -15.49
N GLU A 129 -40.75 -15.54 -14.79
CA GLU A 129 -40.55 -15.37 -13.36
C GLU A 129 -39.19 -14.75 -13.07
N ILE A 130 -39.09 -14.08 -11.92
CA ILE A 130 -37.86 -13.42 -11.48
C ILE A 130 -37.21 -14.19 -10.33
N ASP A 131 -35.92 -14.47 -10.46
CA ASP A 131 -35.08 -15.05 -9.41
C ASP A 131 -34.66 -13.96 -8.42
N GLU A 132 -35.52 -13.74 -7.43
CA GLU A 132 -35.23 -12.80 -6.34
C GLU A 132 -34.00 -13.22 -5.52
N ASN A 133 -33.67 -14.52 -5.46
CA ASN A 133 -32.51 -14.99 -4.72
C ASN A 133 -31.22 -14.57 -5.42
N LEU A 134 -31.18 -14.64 -6.75
CA LEU A 134 -30.03 -14.19 -7.53
C LEU A 134 -29.80 -12.68 -7.39
N ILE A 135 -30.87 -11.89 -7.30
CA ILE A 135 -30.80 -10.44 -7.02
C ILE A 135 -30.29 -10.17 -5.61
N ASN A 136 -30.84 -10.86 -4.62
CA ASN A 136 -30.40 -10.72 -3.22
C ASN A 136 -28.92 -11.12 -3.07
N LEU A 137 -28.49 -12.16 -3.78
CA LEU A 137 -27.10 -12.60 -3.85
C LEU A 137 -26.21 -11.52 -4.47
N ASP A 138 -26.64 -10.85 -5.54
CA ASP A 138 -25.88 -9.75 -6.15
C ASP A 138 -25.76 -8.53 -5.21
N ILE A 139 -26.85 -8.18 -4.50
CA ILE A 139 -26.83 -7.12 -3.47
C ILE A 139 -25.82 -7.44 -2.36
N VAL A 140 -25.80 -8.69 -1.88
CA VAL A 140 -24.85 -9.14 -0.86
C VAL A 140 -23.41 -9.12 -1.40
N ASN A 141 -23.20 -9.61 -2.62
CA ASN A 141 -21.89 -9.57 -3.27
C ASN A 141 -21.39 -8.15 -3.48
N PHE A 142 -22.25 -7.22 -3.87
CA PHE A 142 -21.91 -5.80 -4.00
C PHE A 142 -21.51 -5.23 -2.63
N LYS A 143 -22.30 -5.48 -1.58
CA LYS A 143 -22.00 -5.04 -0.21
C LYS A 143 -20.61 -5.54 0.22
N ILE A 144 -20.32 -6.82 0.05
CA ILE A 144 -19.06 -7.44 0.46
C ILE A 144 -17.89 -6.91 -0.37
N THR A 145 -17.99 -6.96 -1.70
CA THR A 145 -16.86 -6.67 -2.59
C THR A 145 -16.57 -5.18 -2.77
N LYS A 146 -17.60 -4.33 -2.72
CA LYS A 146 -17.45 -2.90 -3.00
C LYS A 146 -17.44 -2.04 -1.74
N CYS A 147 -18.21 -2.39 -0.71
CA CYS A 147 -18.41 -1.53 0.46
C CYS A 147 -17.67 -2.01 1.72
N LEU A 148 -17.88 -3.25 2.15
CA LEU A 148 -17.46 -3.74 3.47
C LEU A 148 -15.95 -3.69 3.69
N TYR A 149 -15.19 -4.22 2.71
CA TYR A 149 -13.73 -4.26 2.74
C TYR A 149 -13.09 -3.01 2.07
N GLN A 150 -13.78 -1.87 2.06
CA GLN A 150 -13.27 -0.63 1.47
C GLN A 150 -12.43 0.16 2.46
N HIS A 151 -12.90 0.27 3.70
CA HIS A 151 -12.24 0.97 4.78
C HIS A 151 -12.33 0.15 6.07
N ARG A 152 -11.24 0.13 6.85
CA ARG A 152 -11.21 -0.55 8.14
C ARG A 152 -12.35 -0.13 9.07
N VAL A 153 -12.74 1.15 9.03
CA VAL A 153 -13.80 1.71 9.88
C VAL A 153 -15.14 1.05 9.59
N LEU A 154 -15.44 0.78 8.32
CA LEU A 154 -16.68 0.09 7.92
C LEU A 154 -16.66 -1.36 8.38
N LEU A 155 -15.52 -2.04 8.22
CA LEU A 155 -15.34 -3.41 8.68
C LEU A 155 -15.52 -3.52 10.21
N GLN A 156 -14.89 -2.62 10.96
CA GLN A 156 -15.05 -2.50 12.41
C GLN A 156 -16.51 -2.27 12.82
N HIS A 157 -17.19 -1.34 12.15
CA HIS A 157 -18.59 -1.05 12.40
C HIS A 157 -19.48 -2.28 12.17
N GLU A 158 -19.19 -3.05 11.12
CA GLU A 158 -19.94 -4.26 10.80
C GLU A 158 -19.67 -5.38 11.82
N TYR A 159 -18.44 -5.53 12.31
CA TYR A 159 -18.13 -6.44 13.43
C TYR A 159 -18.91 -6.08 14.69
N LEU A 160 -18.88 -4.80 15.09
CA LEU A 160 -19.61 -4.32 16.27
C LEU A 160 -21.12 -4.55 16.11
N ARG A 161 -21.67 -4.25 14.94
CA ARG A 161 -23.10 -4.45 14.62
C ARG A 161 -23.51 -5.92 14.75
N ASN A 162 -22.61 -6.86 14.45
CA ASN A 162 -22.86 -8.30 14.53
C ASN A 162 -22.42 -8.90 15.89
N GLY A 163 -22.23 -8.07 16.93
CA GLY A 163 -22.03 -8.54 18.31
C GLY A 163 -20.59 -8.93 18.66
N PHE A 164 -19.60 -8.59 17.83
CA PHE A 164 -18.19 -8.81 18.14
C PHE A 164 -17.60 -7.65 18.93
N ASN A 165 -16.72 -7.96 19.89
CA ASN A 165 -15.90 -6.97 20.58
C ASN A 165 -14.58 -6.78 19.83
N LEU A 166 -14.21 -5.54 19.56
CA LEU A 166 -12.94 -5.20 18.91
C LEU A 166 -11.83 -5.11 19.95
N THR A 167 -10.71 -5.79 19.68
CA THR A 167 -9.45 -5.65 20.43
C THR A 167 -8.47 -4.74 19.68
N ASP A 168 -7.34 -4.42 20.31
CA ASP A 168 -6.32 -3.51 19.74
C ASP A 168 -5.98 -3.82 18.28
N GLU A 169 -6.13 -2.79 17.44
CA GLU A 169 -5.82 -2.82 16.01
C GLU A 169 -4.30 -2.68 15.82
N LYS A 170 -3.74 -3.50 14.94
CA LYS A 170 -2.33 -3.37 14.52
C LYS A 170 -2.23 -3.28 13.00
N LEU A 171 -1.66 -2.18 12.53
CA LEU A 171 -1.36 -2.01 11.12
C LEU A 171 -0.08 -2.78 10.79
N ALA A 172 -0.21 -3.85 10.02
CA ALA A 172 0.93 -4.57 9.45
C ALA A 172 1.44 -3.83 8.21
N ILE A 173 2.57 -3.11 8.33
CA ILE A 173 3.25 -2.45 7.21
C ILE A 173 4.32 -3.41 6.67
N TYR A 174 3.92 -4.50 6.01
CA TYR A 174 4.88 -5.40 5.35
C TYR A 174 4.82 -5.23 3.84
N THR A 175 5.99 -5.23 3.21
CA THR A 175 6.11 -5.16 1.75
C THR A 175 6.78 -6.41 1.19
N ASP A 176 6.01 -7.38 0.71
CA ASP A 176 6.56 -8.62 0.11
C ASP A 176 7.40 -8.37 -1.15
N LYS A 177 7.32 -7.17 -1.71
CA LYS A 177 8.11 -6.73 -2.87
C LYS A 177 9.62 -6.98 -2.74
N LEU A 178 10.19 -6.83 -1.54
CA LEU A 178 11.63 -7.06 -1.33
C LEU A 178 11.98 -8.56 -1.35
N ALA A 179 11.06 -9.41 -0.90
CA ALA A 179 11.21 -10.87 -0.91
C ALA A 179 11.03 -11.43 -2.33
N GLU A 180 10.08 -10.90 -3.11
CA GLU A 180 9.87 -11.26 -4.51
C GLU A 180 11.00 -10.75 -5.43
N ASN A 181 11.49 -9.53 -5.19
CA ASN A 181 12.54 -8.91 -5.98
C ASN A 181 13.40 -7.97 -5.13
N PRO A 182 14.67 -8.32 -4.86
CA PRO A 182 15.59 -7.48 -4.09
C PRO A 182 15.82 -6.09 -4.69
N LYS A 183 15.69 -5.96 -6.01
CA LYS A 183 15.84 -4.69 -6.75
C LYS A 183 14.56 -3.86 -6.82
N SER A 184 13.48 -4.29 -6.15
CA SER A 184 12.22 -3.55 -6.14
C SER A 184 12.40 -2.12 -5.64
N LYS A 185 11.74 -1.18 -6.33
CA LYS A 185 11.68 0.22 -5.88
C LYS A 185 10.68 0.30 -4.73
N ILE A 186 11.20 0.39 -3.51
CA ILE A 186 10.41 0.63 -2.30
C ILE A 186 10.78 2.00 -1.74
N SER A 187 9.78 2.70 -1.21
CA SER A 187 9.98 3.97 -0.51
C SER A 187 10.85 3.73 0.72
N PHE A 188 11.88 4.57 0.92
CA PHE A 188 12.70 4.51 2.13
C PHE A 188 11.85 4.70 3.39
N LYS A 189 10.83 5.57 3.33
CA LYS A 189 9.92 5.81 4.46
C LYS A 189 9.23 4.53 4.90
N ASP A 190 8.54 3.88 3.97
CA ASP A 190 7.73 2.69 4.27
C ASP A 190 8.61 1.57 4.82
N LEU A 191 9.80 1.38 4.22
CA LEU A 191 10.73 0.34 4.66
C LEU A 191 11.41 0.66 6.00
N PHE A 192 11.68 1.94 6.28
CA PHE A 192 12.24 2.37 7.56
C PHE A 192 11.22 2.23 8.69
N ASP A 193 9.97 2.63 8.47
CA ASP A 193 8.90 2.46 9.46
C ASP A 193 8.62 0.97 9.70
N GLU A 194 8.59 0.12 8.65
CA GLU A 194 8.51 -1.34 8.77
C GLU A 194 9.66 -1.89 9.64
N TYR A 195 10.90 -1.51 9.35
CA TYR A 195 12.08 -1.95 10.10
C TYR A 195 12.05 -1.48 11.56
N ALA A 196 11.62 -0.24 11.80
CA ALA A 196 11.50 0.30 13.15
C ALA A 196 10.46 -0.47 13.97
N MET A 197 9.30 -0.78 13.38
CA MET A 197 8.27 -1.59 14.02
C MET A 197 8.79 -3.00 14.36
N LEU A 198 9.46 -3.67 13.41
CA LEU A 198 10.07 -4.99 13.62
C LEU A 198 11.11 -5.00 14.76
N ARG A 199 11.81 -3.87 14.97
CA ARG A 199 12.83 -3.75 16.03
C ARG A 199 12.24 -3.37 17.39
N GLU A 200 11.28 -2.45 17.45
CA GLU A 200 10.72 -1.95 18.71
C GLU A 200 9.60 -2.84 19.28
N GLU A 201 8.79 -3.48 18.43
CA GLU A 201 7.62 -4.27 18.86
C GLU A 201 7.87 -5.79 18.85
N ARG A 202 9.14 -6.22 18.94
CA ARG A 202 9.54 -7.63 18.91
C ARG A 202 8.72 -8.46 19.91
N GLY A 203 7.98 -9.44 19.41
CA GLY A 203 7.14 -10.34 20.22
C GLY A 203 5.74 -9.84 20.58
N ASN A 204 5.37 -8.59 20.25
CA ASN A 204 4.02 -8.07 20.50
C ASN A 204 3.09 -8.19 19.28
N GLN A 205 3.60 -8.50 18.08
CA GLN A 205 2.81 -8.65 16.85
C GLN A 205 2.76 -10.11 16.37
N PHE A 206 1.61 -10.49 15.81
CA PHE A 206 1.46 -11.78 15.14
C PHE A 206 1.93 -11.64 13.69
N ILE A 207 3.17 -12.06 13.43
CA ILE A 207 3.81 -11.97 12.12
C ILE A 207 3.75 -13.34 11.44
N PHE A 208 3.25 -13.38 10.20
CA PHE A 208 3.39 -14.56 9.35
C PHE A 208 4.77 -14.54 8.70
N GLY A 209 5.62 -15.49 9.11
CA GLY A 209 7.00 -15.58 8.63
C GLY A 209 8.00 -15.42 9.77
N ASN A 210 9.28 -15.48 9.43
CA ASN A 210 10.35 -15.31 10.38
C ASN A 210 10.77 -13.83 10.42
N GLU A 211 10.54 -13.17 11.56
CA GLU A 211 10.92 -11.77 11.77
C GLU A 211 12.41 -11.55 11.55
N ASP A 212 13.24 -12.50 11.97
CA ASP A 212 14.69 -12.41 11.85
C ASP A 212 15.13 -12.48 10.39
N ASP A 213 14.49 -13.33 9.58
CA ASP A 213 14.77 -13.41 8.14
C ASP A 213 14.37 -12.11 7.44
N ARG A 214 13.24 -11.52 7.84
CA ARG A 214 12.78 -10.25 7.25
C ARG A 214 13.70 -9.09 7.63
N ILE A 215 14.10 -9.00 8.90
CA ILE A 215 15.09 -8.01 9.37
C ILE A 215 16.39 -8.19 8.59
N ALA A 216 16.92 -9.42 8.50
CA ALA A 216 18.16 -9.72 7.79
C ALA A 216 18.08 -9.32 6.31
N LEU A 217 16.95 -9.61 5.63
CA LEU A 217 16.70 -9.22 4.25
C LEU A 217 16.74 -7.69 4.05
N ILE A 218 16.09 -6.93 4.94
CA ILE A 218 16.11 -5.46 4.88
C ILE A 218 17.54 -4.94 5.09
N GLU A 219 18.27 -5.49 6.06
CA GLU A 219 19.64 -5.07 6.35
C GLU A 219 20.60 -5.34 5.20
N GLN A 220 20.45 -6.49 4.54
CA GLN A 220 21.29 -6.89 3.41
C GLN A 220 21.00 -6.04 2.16
N GLU A 221 19.73 -5.91 1.79
CA GLU A 221 19.35 -5.28 0.51
C GLU A 221 19.28 -3.75 0.59
N LYS A 222 19.02 -3.20 1.78
CA LYS A 222 18.86 -1.75 2.03
C LYS A 222 19.64 -1.33 3.29
N PRO A 223 20.98 -1.43 3.29
CA PRO A 223 21.82 -1.21 4.48
C PRO A 223 21.65 0.18 5.10
N LEU A 224 21.30 1.19 4.29
CA LEU A 224 21.02 2.55 4.80
C LEU A 224 19.90 2.59 5.85
N VAL A 225 18.92 1.69 5.77
CA VAL A 225 17.82 1.61 6.75
C VAL A 225 18.37 1.24 8.13
N LYS A 226 19.21 0.20 8.18
CA LYS A 226 19.91 -0.24 9.39
C LYS A 226 20.76 0.89 9.97
N GLU A 227 21.59 1.51 9.12
CA GLU A 227 22.48 2.57 9.57
C GLU A 227 21.71 3.78 10.12
N ALA A 228 20.66 4.21 9.42
CA ALA A 228 19.81 5.31 9.87
C ALA A 228 19.13 4.98 11.20
N PHE A 229 18.63 3.75 11.36
CA PHE A 229 17.95 3.34 12.59
C PHE A 229 18.89 3.39 13.79
N TYR A 230 20.05 2.72 13.71
CA TYR A 230 20.98 2.62 14.83
C TYR A 230 21.77 3.90 15.12
N LYS A 231 22.13 4.69 14.09
CA LYS A 231 22.98 5.88 14.27
C LYS A 231 22.18 7.18 14.44
N LEU A 232 21.03 7.33 13.77
CA LEU A 232 20.22 8.55 13.88
C LEU A 232 19.01 8.38 14.81
N GLY A 233 18.41 7.19 14.84
CA GLY A 233 17.19 6.92 15.58
C GLY A 233 15.93 7.42 14.86
N ILE A 234 14.76 6.90 15.28
CA ILE A 234 13.47 7.11 14.61
C ILE A 234 13.07 8.59 14.56
N LYS A 235 13.18 9.30 15.69
CA LYS A 235 12.77 10.71 15.80
C LYS A 235 13.49 11.59 14.78
N LYS A 236 14.81 11.47 14.69
CA LYS A 236 15.65 12.27 13.79
C LYS A 236 15.39 11.95 12.32
N VAL A 237 15.16 10.68 11.98
CA VAL A 237 14.79 10.29 10.60
C VAL A 237 13.43 10.87 10.19
N ARG A 238 12.47 10.89 11.12
CA ARG A 238 11.14 11.52 10.91
C ARG A 238 11.23 13.03 10.74
N GLU A 239 12.03 13.73 11.54
CA GLU A 239 12.28 15.18 11.41
C GLU A 239 12.90 15.54 10.05
N MET A 240 13.74 14.67 9.50
CA MET A 240 14.31 14.82 8.16
C MET A 240 13.32 14.45 7.03
N ASN A 241 12.05 14.17 7.37
CA ASN A 241 11.01 13.74 6.44
C ASN A 241 11.45 12.58 5.54
N TYR A 242 12.25 11.66 6.08
CA TYR A 242 12.74 10.48 5.34
C TYR A 242 13.55 10.83 4.08
N HIS A 243 14.06 12.06 3.95
CA HIS A 243 14.81 12.47 2.78
C HIS A 243 16.20 11.80 2.76
N VAL A 244 16.36 10.80 1.89
CA VAL A 244 17.55 9.94 1.79
C VAL A 244 18.86 10.74 1.73
N GLY A 245 18.90 11.82 0.94
CA GLY A 245 20.09 12.66 0.85
C GLY A 245 20.41 13.45 2.14
N ASN A 246 19.41 13.76 2.96
CA ASN A 246 19.64 14.40 4.27
C ASN A 246 20.16 13.38 5.27
N ILE A 247 19.57 12.19 5.26
CA ILE A 247 19.94 11.06 6.12
C ILE A 247 21.40 10.67 5.87
N LYS A 248 21.79 10.44 4.61
CA LYS A 248 23.18 10.13 4.26
C LYS A 248 24.16 11.20 4.73
N ARG A 249 23.83 12.49 4.54
CA ARG A 249 24.67 13.60 5.01
C ARG A 249 24.78 13.64 6.54
N ALA A 250 23.69 13.42 7.25
CA ALA A 250 23.70 13.35 8.71
C ALA A 250 24.57 12.20 9.22
N LEU A 251 24.51 11.03 8.55
CA LEU A 251 25.38 9.89 8.85
C LEU A 251 26.85 10.21 8.59
N ILE A 252 27.18 10.87 7.48
CA ILE A 252 28.55 11.32 7.17
C ILE A 252 29.06 12.31 8.22
N ASN A 253 28.20 13.23 8.69
CA ASN A 253 28.60 14.21 9.68
C ASN A 253 29.08 13.55 10.99
N MET A 254 28.42 12.45 11.39
CA MET A 254 28.77 11.69 12.60
C MET A 254 30.08 10.90 12.50
N GLN A 255 30.64 10.67 11.32
CA GLN A 255 31.91 9.93 11.15
C GLN A 255 33.08 10.77 11.69
N THR A 256 33.76 10.33 12.74
CA THR A 256 34.89 11.07 13.33
C THR A 256 36.24 10.69 12.72
N ASP A 257 36.28 9.57 12.01
CA ASP A 257 37.45 8.96 11.37
C ASP A 257 37.82 9.61 10.03
N ILE A 258 36.96 10.46 9.47
CA ILE A 258 37.11 11.05 8.13
C ILE A 258 37.29 12.56 8.23
N SER A 259 38.26 13.10 7.47
CA SER A 259 38.50 14.54 7.40
C SER A 259 37.30 15.30 6.84
N THR A 260 37.18 16.59 7.21
CA THR A 260 36.11 17.46 6.71
C THR A 260 36.07 17.54 5.19
N ASP A 261 37.22 17.58 4.53
CA ASP A 261 37.31 17.61 3.07
C ASP A 261 36.80 16.32 2.43
N ALA A 262 37.18 15.15 2.99
CA ALA A 262 36.69 13.87 2.50
C ALA A 262 35.16 13.72 2.71
N LYS A 263 34.61 14.24 3.82
CA LYS A 263 33.15 14.33 4.03
C LYS A 263 32.47 15.17 2.95
N ILE A 264 33.05 16.31 2.59
CA ILE A 264 32.51 17.20 1.54
C ILE A 264 32.53 16.50 0.20
N VAL A 265 33.65 15.86 -0.17
CA VAL A 265 33.78 15.11 -1.44
C VAL A 265 32.77 13.98 -1.52
N LYS A 266 32.56 13.22 -0.44
CA LYS A 266 31.55 12.16 -0.38
C LYS A 266 30.14 12.70 -0.58
N CYS A 267 29.80 13.82 0.06
CA CYS A 267 28.52 14.51 -0.16
C CYS A 267 28.37 14.99 -1.61
N LEU A 268 29.42 15.54 -2.23
CA LEU A 268 29.39 15.99 -3.63
C LEU A 268 29.14 14.82 -4.60
N LYS A 269 29.79 13.67 -4.39
CA LYS A 269 29.52 12.45 -5.17
C LYS A 269 28.06 11.98 -5.03
N ASP A 270 27.50 12.07 -3.81
CA ASP A 270 26.09 11.75 -3.54
C ASP A 270 25.11 12.68 -4.28
N TYR A 271 25.51 13.92 -4.55
CA TYR A 271 24.79 14.86 -5.44
C TYR A 271 24.95 14.56 -6.94
N GLY A 272 25.68 13.50 -7.29
CA GLY A 272 25.98 13.13 -8.67
C GLY A 272 27.05 14.01 -9.31
N ILE A 273 27.88 14.69 -8.52
CA ILE A 273 29.00 15.47 -9.04
C ILE A 273 30.14 14.52 -9.40
N THR A 274 30.32 14.29 -10.70
CA THR A 274 31.35 13.42 -11.27
C THR A 274 32.15 14.16 -12.33
N ASP A 275 33.26 13.55 -12.74
CA ASP A 275 34.11 14.05 -13.81
C ASP A 275 33.31 14.20 -15.12
N GLY A 276 33.56 15.27 -15.86
CA GLY A 276 32.84 15.64 -17.07
C GLY A 276 31.51 16.39 -16.85
N LEU A 277 31.00 16.50 -15.62
CA LEU A 277 29.73 17.18 -15.36
C LEU A 277 29.84 18.70 -15.61
N ILE A 278 28.87 19.24 -16.35
CA ILE A 278 28.72 20.68 -16.60
C ILE A 278 27.44 21.17 -15.96
N LYS A 279 27.53 22.18 -15.08
CA LYS A 279 26.36 22.84 -14.48
C LYS A 279 26.58 24.35 -14.34
N PRO A 280 25.49 25.14 -14.27
CA PRO A 280 25.56 26.56 -13.94
C PRO A 280 26.28 26.81 -12.60
N THR A 281 27.06 27.89 -12.53
CA THR A 281 27.79 28.30 -11.31
C THR A 281 26.86 28.47 -10.10
N LYS A 282 25.64 28.95 -10.33
CA LYS A 282 24.60 29.12 -9.29
C LYS A 282 24.18 27.78 -8.66
N ASP A 283 24.10 26.72 -9.45
CA ASP A 283 23.69 25.40 -8.99
C ASP A 283 24.76 24.80 -8.07
N PHE A 284 26.03 24.88 -8.48
CA PHE A 284 27.15 24.45 -7.65
C PHE A 284 27.22 25.20 -6.32
N LYS A 285 27.00 26.53 -6.32
CA LYS A 285 26.95 27.32 -5.09
C LYS A 285 25.83 26.83 -4.16
N THR A 286 24.66 26.51 -4.72
CA THR A 286 23.51 26.01 -3.96
C THR A 286 23.78 24.62 -3.37
N ILE A 287 24.36 23.72 -4.16
CA ILE A 287 24.75 22.37 -3.71
C ILE A 287 25.77 22.45 -2.58
N LEU A 288 26.84 23.23 -2.75
CA LEU A 288 27.86 23.40 -1.72
C LEU A 288 27.29 24.03 -0.45
N GLN A 289 26.41 25.02 -0.57
CA GLN A 289 25.76 25.63 0.59
C GLN A 289 24.94 24.60 1.38
N ASN A 290 24.19 23.75 0.68
CA ASN A 290 23.43 22.67 1.31
C ASN A 290 24.33 21.66 2.03
N ILE A 291 25.50 21.35 1.48
CA ILE A 291 26.49 20.47 2.12
C ILE A 291 27.05 21.14 3.38
N TYR A 292 27.49 22.40 3.29
CA TYR A 292 28.05 23.12 4.44
C TYR A 292 27.03 23.26 5.57
N THR A 293 25.77 23.52 5.25
CA THR A 293 24.68 23.57 6.23
C THR A 293 24.46 22.22 6.89
N SER A 294 24.42 21.12 6.13
CA SER A 294 24.18 19.78 6.70
C SER A 294 25.35 19.22 7.52
N LEU A 295 26.57 19.62 7.19
CA LEU A 295 27.77 19.28 7.95
C LEU A 295 28.05 20.28 9.08
N GLU A 296 27.17 21.28 9.25
CA GLU A 296 27.30 22.35 10.27
C GLU A 296 28.68 23.05 10.24
N LEU A 297 29.25 23.23 9.05
CA LEU A 297 30.57 23.84 8.90
C LEU A 297 30.50 25.32 9.25
N LYS A 298 31.16 25.70 10.34
CA LYS A 298 31.17 27.09 10.83
C LYS A 298 32.35 27.86 10.30
N ASN A 299 32.14 29.15 10.08
CA ASN A 299 33.19 30.13 9.89
C ASN A 299 33.81 30.53 11.26
N PRO A 300 34.90 31.32 11.27
CA PRO A 300 35.54 31.76 12.52
C PRO A 300 34.62 32.53 13.48
N TYR A 301 33.50 33.04 12.99
CA TYR A 301 32.49 33.79 13.74
C TYR A 301 31.32 32.92 14.22
N GLY A 302 31.43 31.59 14.13
CA GLY A 302 30.43 30.64 14.61
C GLY A 302 29.18 30.49 13.73
N LYS A 303 29.11 31.17 12.58
CA LYS A 303 28.00 31.06 11.61
C LYS A 303 28.31 30.01 10.55
N ILE A 304 27.27 29.40 9.95
CA ILE A 304 27.46 28.47 8.82
C ILE A 304 28.27 29.16 7.72
N LYS A 305 29.31 28.49 7.23
CA LYS A 305 30.19 28.97 6.18
C LYS A 305 29.38 29.25 4.91
N THR A 306 29.61 30.41 4.31
CA THR A 306 29.00 30.76 3.02
C THR A 306 29.78 30.09 1.89
N ALA A 307 29.10 29.27 1.11
CA ALA A 307 29.71 28.56 -0.01
C ALA A 307 30.01 29.49 -1.20
N LYS A 308 31.18 29.30 -1.80
CA LYS A 308 31.55 29.89 -3.10
C LYS A 308 31.73 28.77 -4.10
N ALA A 309 31.34 29.00 -5.36
CA ALA A 309 31.56 28.00 -6.41
C ALA A 309 33.06 27.73 -6.66
N SER A 310 33.91 28.71 -6.36
CA SER A 310 35.38 28.54 -6.37
C SER A 310 35.88 27.54 -5.33
N ASP A 311 35.12 27.26 -4.26
CA ASP A 311 35.54 26.28 -3.25
C ASP A 311 35.73 24.88 -3.86
N LEU A 312 35.05 24.58 -4.98
CA LEU A 312 35.25 23.34 -5.74
C LEU A 312 36.71 23.13 -6.18
N GLU A 313 37.46 24.22 -6.39
CA GLU A 313 38.88 24.16 -6.78
C GLU A 313 39.74 23.46 -5.72
N ASN A 314 39.29 23.37 -4.46
CA ASN A 314 39.99 22.64 -3.42
C ASN A 314 39.98 21.12 -3.65
N TRP A 315 38.93 20.59 -4.29
CA TRP A 315 38.70 19.14 -4.42
C TRP A 315 38.68 18.65 -5.86
N PHE A 316 38.46 19.54 -6.83
CA PHE A 316 38.36 19.22 -8.25
C PHE A 316 39.19 20.18 -9.10
N GLU A 317 39.69 19.69 -10.22
CA GLU A 317 40.13 20.54 -11.32
C GLU A 317 38.88 20.99 -12.09
N ILE A 318 38.70 22.30 -12.23
CA ILE A 318 37.49 22.88 -12.84
C ILE A 318 37.84 23.75 -14.03
N LYS A 319 36.95 23.77 -15.03
CA LYS A 319 37.02 24.66 -16.17
C LYS A 319 35.80 25.57 -16.19
N LYS A 320 36.02 26.88 -16.21
CA LYS A 320 34.95 27.88 -16.31
C LYS A 320 34.62 28.09 -17.80
N SER A 321 33.34 28.11 -18.14
CA SER A 321 32.86 28.33 -19.51
C SER A 321 31.55 29.12 -19.50
N THR A 322 31.23 29.77 -20.61
CA THR A 322 30.03 30.60 -20.76
C THR A 322 29.17 30.16 -21.95
N PRO A 323 28.70 28.90 -21.99
CA PRO A 323 27.87 28.42 -23.08
C PRO A 323 26.52 29.15 -23.14
N LYS A 324 25.92 29.21 -24.34
CA LYS A 324 24.53 29.63 -24.50
C LYS A 324 23.60 28.47 -24.14
N ILE A 325 22.90 28.59 -23.01
CA ILE A 325 21.89 27.61 -22.57
C ILE A 325 20.52 28.27 -22.76
N LYS A 326 19.62 27.64 -23.53
CA LYS A 326 18.28 28.17 -23.86
C LYS A 326 18.33 29.63 -24.39
N GLY A 327 19.32 29.93 -25.23
CA GLY A 327 19.50 31.26 -25.85
C GLY A 327 20.15 32.34 -24.97
N LYS A 328 20.44 32.05 -23.68
CA LYS A 328 21.11 32.99 -22.77
C LYS A 328 22.53 32.54 -22.45
N THR A 329 23.48 33.46 -22.50
CA THR A 329 24.85 33.23 -22.00
C THR A 329 24.78 32.94 -20.51
N THR A 330 25.26 31.76 -20.09
CA THR A 330 25.17 31.30 -18.70
C THR A 330 26.54 30.87 -18.21
N ASP A 331 26.99 31.42 -17.07
CA ASP A 331 28.24 31.00 -16.43
C ASP A 331 28.12 29.56 -15.92
N CYS A 332 28.97 28.69 -16.45
CA CYS A 332 29.01 27.27 -16.13
C CYS A 332 30.40 26.85 -15.66
N ILE A 333 30.40 25.82 -14.81
CA ILE A 333 31.61 25.13 -14.37
C ILE A 333 31.54 23.70 -14.89
N THR A 334 32.64 23.25 -15.48
CA THR A 334 32.88 21.86 -15.85
C THR A 334 33.82 21.25 -14.83
N ILE A 335 33.43 20.12 -14.24
CA ILE A 335 34.34 19.29 -13.44
C ILE A 335 35.23 18.51 -14.40
N VAL A 336 36.54 18.76 -14.39
CA VAL A 336 37.49 18.08 -15.28
C VAL A 336 37.90 16.75 -14.68
N ARG A 337 38.37 16.77 -13.43
CA ARG A 337 38.73 15.56 -12.66
C ARG A 337 38.79 15.85 -11.16
N SER A 338 38.65 14.82 -10.34
CA SER A 338 38.92 14.92 -8.90
C SER A 338 40.42 15.07 -8.59
N LYS A 339 40.76 15.96 -7.65
CA LYS A 339 42.14 16.12 -7.15
C LYS A 339 42.50 15.10 -6.07
N MET A 340 41.50 14.52 -5.41
CA MET A 340 41.69 13.51 -4.37
C MET A 340 41.64 12.12 -5.02
N MET A 341 42.82 11.51 -5.23
CA MET A 341 42.93 10.16 -5.80
C MET A 341 42.64 9.03 -4.81
N TYR A 342 42.47 9.34 -3.52
CA TYR A 342 42.13 8.35 -2.49
C TYR A 342 41.04 8.90 -1.56
N CYS A 343 39.92 8.17 -1.51
CA CYS A 343 38.93 8.17 -0.43
C CYS A 343 38.51 6.74 -0.21
#